data_AF-A0A427AWE7-F1
#
_entry.id   AF-A0A427AWE7-F1
#
_cell.length_a   1.000
_cell.length_b   1.000
_cell.length_c   1.000
_cell.angle_alpha   90.00
_cell.angle_beta   90.00
_cell.angle_gamma   90.00
#
_symmetry.space_group_name_H-M   'P 1'
#
loop_
_entity.id
_entity.type
_entity.pdbx_description
1 polymer ?
#
loop_
_entity_poly.entity_id
_entity_poly.type
_entity_poly.pdbx_seq_one_letter_code
_entity_poly.pdbx_strand_id
1 'polypeptide(L)'
;MSTCDSMRSPDFEYIDKGDSSVIASLERQANKNLHISEHAAEAGSKLSIDVPMMMEVDDIIDVDTDHNDPQFCTTLAGDIYRHLRIAETKKRPSTDFMEKIQKDINASMRSILIDWLVEVAEEYRLVPDTLYLTVNYIDRYLSGNEINRQRLQLLGVSCMLIAAKYEEICAPQVEEFCYITDNTYFKDEVLQMEADVLKYLKYEMTAPTVKCFLRRFIRAAQGSDEVPALQLEFLGSYVAEISLLEYSLLCYAPSLVASSAIFLAKFILQPAKRPWNATLDHYTSYKPSDLSDCVKALHRLFCTSSGNNLPAIREKYSQHKYKFVAKKYCPASIPAEYFQDVGK
;
A
#
# COMPACT_ATOMS: atom_id res chain seq x y z
N MET A 1 1.35 49.25 12.04
CA MET A 1 2.67 48.69 11.69
C MET A 1 3.42 48.46 12.99
N SER A 2 3.49 47.20 13.42
CA SER A 2 4.17 46.78 14.65
C SER A 2 5.08 45.61 14.24
N THR A 3 6.39 45.84 14.29
CA THR A 3 7.42 44.86 13.96
C THR A 3 7.88 44.21 15.26
N CYS A 4 7.64 42.91 15.37
CA CYS A 4 8.07 42.09 16.50
C CYS A 4 9.47 41.55 16.21
N ASP A 5 10.49 42.13 16.85
CA ASP A 5 11.85 41.61 16.92
C ASP A 5 11.89 40.46 17.93
N SER A 6 11.90 39.22 17.46
CA SER A 6 12.31 38.07 18.28
C SER A 6 12.76 36.90 17.40
N MET A 7 13.94 37.03 16.80
CA MET A 7 14.70 35.92 16.23
C MET A 7 16.20 36.20 16.43
N ARG A 8 16.73 35.91 17.62
CA ARG A 8 18.16 35.70 17.83
C ARG A 8 18.35 34.44 18.68
N SER A 9 18.82 33.38 18.04
CA SER A 9 19.37 32.20 18.72
C SER A 9 20.84 32.47 19.08
N PRO A 10 21.37 31.92 20.18
CA PRO A 10 22.76 32.13 20.57
C PRO A 10 23.72 31.29 19.72
N ASP A 11 24.86 31.88 19.39
CA ASP A 11 25.96 31.24 18.66
C ASP A 11 26.57 30.09 19.48
N PHE A 12 26.74 28.92 18.86
CA PHE A 12 27.38 27.75 19.45
C PHE A 12 28.78 27.58 18.85
N GLU A 13 29.82 27.85 19.63
CA GLU A 13 31.22 27.62 19.25
C GLU A 13 31.52 26.12 19.25
N TYR A 14 31.94 25.59 18.09
CA TYR A 14 32.42 24.22 17.95
C TYR A 14 33.91 24.17 18.32
N ILE A 15 34.25 23.59 19.46
CA ILE A 15 35.64 23.34 19.86
C ILE A 15 36.13 22.08 19.15
N ASP A 16 36.95 22.28 18.11
CA ASP A 16 37.80 21.26 17.51
C ASP A 16 38.95 20.92 18.45
N LYS A 17 38.96 19.69 18.98
CA LYS A 17 40.14 19.06 19.57
C LYS A 17 40.28 17.66 19.00
N GLY A 18 41.08 17.57 17.96
CA GLY A 18 41.56 16.30 17.42
C GLY A 18 42.47 15.56 18.41
N ASP A 19 42.31 14.24 18.43
CA ASP A 19 43.35 13.28 18.82
C ASP A 19 43.64 12.36 17.64
N SER A 20 44.45 12.88 16.71
CA SER A 20 44.91 12.23 15.48
C SER A 20 45.81 10.99 15.70
N SER A 21 46.24 10.71 16.94
CA SER A 21 47.16 9.60 17.24
C SER A 21 46.47 8.24 17.49
N VAL A 22 45.18 8.25 17.87
CA VAL A 22 44.42 7.04 18.20
C VAL A 22 43.93 6.34 16.92
N ILE A 23 43.51 7.10 15.92
CA ILE A 23 43.03 6.57 14.62
C ILE A 23 44.19 5.90 13.86
N ALA A 24 45.38 6.52 13.85
CA ALA A 24 46.57 5.97 13.19
C ALA A 24 47.08 4.66 13.83
N SER A 25 46.79 4.43 15.12
CA SER A 25 47.17 3.20 15.83
C SER A 25 46.20 2.04 15.56
N LEU A 26 44.91 2.34 15.33
CA LEU A 26 43.89 1.34 14.99
C LEU A 26 44.03 0.85 13.53
N GLU A 27 44.39 1.72 12.59
CA GLU A 27 44.63 1.34 11.18
C GLU A 27 45.87 0.45 11.01
N ARG A 28 46.95 0.67 11.78
CA ARG A 28 48.14 -0.20 11.76
C ARG A 28 47.89 -1.59 12.34
N GLN A 29 46.93 -1.71 13.26
CA GLN A 29 46.57 -2.99 13.88
C GLN A 29 45.67 -3.82 12.95
N ALA A 30 44.79 -3.17 12.17
CA ALA A 30 43.92 -3.84 11.20
C ALA A 30 44.70 -4.41 10.00
N ASN A 31 45.72 -3.70 9.50
CA ASN A 31 46.53 -4.14 8.37
C ASN A 31 47.54 -5.27 8.69
N LYS A 32 47.67 -5.65 9.96
CA LYS A 32 48.54 -6.77 10.39
C LYS A 32 47.83 -8.13 10.38
N ASN A 33 46.50 -8.16 10.24
CA ASN A 33 45.68 -9.38 10.36
C ASN A 33 45.08 -9.89 9.03
N LEU A 34 45.48 -9.32 7.89
CA LEU A 34 45.07 -9.81 6.57
C LEU A 34 46.29 -10.36 5.83
N HIS A 35 46.57 -11.65 6.02
CA HIS A 35 47.50 -12.40 5.18
C HIS A 35 46.85 -12.66 3.82
N ILE A 36 47.17 -11.82 2.82
CA ILE A 36 46.95 -12.13 1.41
C ILE A 36 48.33 -12.38 0.81
N SER A 37 48.59 -13.63 0.43
CA SER A 37 49.80 -14.03 -0.29
C SER A 37 49.52 -13.92 -1.79
N GLU A 38 50.18 -12.97 -2.45
CA GLU A 38 50.31 -12.94 -3.91
C GLU A 38 51.32 -14.01 -4.36
N HIS A 39 50.96 -14.86 -5.31
CA HIS A 39 51.96 -15.44 -6.21
C HIS A 39 51.37 -15.82 -7.59
N ALA A 40 51.90 -15.09 -8.57
CA ALA A 40 52.30 -15.49 -9.93
C ALA A 40 51.31 -16.17 -10.89
N ALA A 41 51.15 -15.50 -12.02
CA ALA A 41 50.57 -15.99 -13.26
C ALA A 41 51.44 -17.08 -13.94
N GLU A 42 50.78 -18.04 -14.60
CA GLU A 42 51.24 -18.61 -15.87
C GLU A 42 50.09 -19.32 -16.61
N ALA A 43 50.23 -19.41 -17.92
CA ALA A 43 49.16 -19.56 -18.90
C ALA A 43 48.84 -21.01 -19.32
N GLY A 44 47.58 -21.23 -19.70
CA GLY A 44 47.19 -22.09 -20.82
C GLY A 44 46.64 -23.48 -20.49
N SER A 45 45.34 -23.70 -20.73
CA SER A 45 44.81 -24.76 -21.62
C SER A 45 43.28 -24.81 -21.56
N LYS A 46 42.64 -24.87 -22.73
CA LYS A 46 41.19 -25.03 -22.92
C LYS A 46 40.77 -26.45 -22.59
N LEU A 47 39.77 -26.61 -21.72
CA LEU A 47 38.94 -27.81 -21.61
C LEU A 47 37.49 -27.35 -21.37
N SER A 48 36.65 -27.52 -22.40
CA SER A 48 35.21 -27.36 -22.33
C SER A 48 34.61 -28.54 -21.58
N ILE A 49 34.17 -28.31 -20.36
CA ILE A 49 33.31 -29.23 -19.61
C ILE A 49 31.91 -28.62 -19.63
N ASP A 50 30.98 -29.30 -20.27
CA ASP A 50 29.57 -28.96 -20.26
C ASP A 50 29.05 -28.97 -18.81
N VAL A 51 28.77 -27.78 -18.28
CA VAL A 51 28.17 -27.60 -16.96
C VAL A 51 26.66 -27.81 -17.13
N PRO A 52 26.03 -28.74 -16.40
CA PRO A 52 24.58 -28.87 -16.39
C PRO A 52 23.95 -27.58 -15.88
N MET A 53 22.91 -27.11 -16.59
CA MET A 53 22.09 -25.95 -16.27
C MET A 53 21.88 -25.82 -14.76
N MET A 54 22.58 -24.87 -14.13
CA MET A 54 22.42 -24.59 -12.71
C MET A 54 20.98 -24.12 -12.47
N MET A 55 20.28 -24.78 -11.54
CA MET A 55 19.02 -24.28 -11.01
C MET A 55 19.27 -22.87 -10.47
N GLU A 56 18.55 -21.87 -10.97
CA GLU A 56 18.55 -20.53 -10.40
C GLU A 56 18.09 -20.64 -8.94
N VAL A 57 19.04 -20.53 -8.01
CA VAL A 57 18.72 -20.19 -6.63
C VAL A 57 18.25 -18.75 -6.71
N ASP A 58 16.95 -18.56 -6.52
CA ASP A 58 16.29 -17.27 -6.60
C ASP A 58 16.82 -16.39 -5.45
N ASP A 59 17.91 -15.65 -5.71
CA ASP A 59 18.54 -14.77 -4.73
C ASP A 59 17.53 -13.71 -4.29
N ILE A 60 17.29 -13.63 -2.98
CA ILE A 60 16.38 -12.64 -2.41
C ILE A 60 17.00 -11.26 -2.60
N ILE A 61 16.31 -10.42 -3.38
CA ILE A 61 16.78 -9.07 -3.72
C ILE A 61 16.46 -8.14 -2.55
N ASP A 62 17.46 -7.43 -2.04
CA ASP A 62 17.25 -6.45 -0.98
C ASP A 62 16.59 -5.17 -1.52
N VAL A 63 15.34 -4.94 -1.12
CA VAL A 63 14.51 -3.80 -1.55
C VAL A 63 14.69 -2.55 -0.69
N ASP A 64 15.40 -2.65 0.44
CA ASP A 64 15.59 -1.57 1.41
C ASP A 64 17.01 -0.97 1.32
N THR A 65 17.56 -0.88 0.11
CA THR A 65 18.95 -0.45 -0.15
C THR A 65 19.10 1.03 -0.50
N ASP A 66 18.01 1.72 -0.83
CA ASP A 66 18.06 3.13 -1.20
C ASP A 66 18.08 4.03 0.05
N HIS A 67 19.28 4.33 0.50
CA HIS A 67 19.55 5.23 1.63
C HIS A 67 19.48 6.72 1.27
N ASN A 68 19.27 7.07 0.00
CA ASN A 68 19.28 8.47 -0.45
C ASN A 68 17.92 9.15 -0.23
N ASP A 69 16.83 8.40 -0.29
CA ASP A 69 15.49 8.92 0.02
C ASP A 69 15.13 8.69 1.49
N PRO A 70 15.07 9.75 2.33
CA PRO A 70 14.71 9.62 3.73
C PRO A 70 13.28 9.08 3.94
N GLN A 71 12.39 9.18 2.95
CA GLN A 71 11.02 8.66 3.05
C GLN A 71 10.97 7.13 3.08
N PHE A 72 12.04 6.44 2.67
CA PHE A 72 12.08 4.98 2.65
C PHE A 72 12.42 4.39 4.00
N CYS A 73 12.98 5.20 4.91
CA CYS A 73 13.30 4.80 6.28
C CYS A 73 13.99 3.44 6.33
N THR A 74 14.96 3.18 5.44
CA THR A 74 15.49 1.83 5.16
C THR A 74 15.96 1.09 6.40
N THR A 75 16.60 1.78 7.34
CA THR A 75 17.07 1.22 8.62
C THR A 75 15.93 0.79 9.56
N LEU A 76 14.72 1.35 9.40
CA LEU A 76 13.54 1.05 10.21
C LEU A 76 12.47 0.26 9.45
N ALA A 77 12.62 0.06 8.13
CA ALA A 77 11.61 -0.53 7.26
C ALA A 77 11.16 -1.92 7.77
N GLY A 78 12.09 -2.76 8.23
CA GLY A 78 11.76 -4.05 8.84
C GLY A 78 10.83 -3.93 10.06
N ASP A 79 11.13 -3.00 10.96
CA ASP A 79 10.37 -2.78 12.19
C ASP A 79 9.01 -2.13 11.92
N ILE A 80 8.95 -1.17 10.98
CA ILE A 80 7.72 -0.52 10.54
C ILE A 80 6.73 -1.58 10.03
N TYR A 81 7.17 -2.45 9.11
CA TYR A 81 6.27 -3.45 8.54
C TYR A 81 5.91 -4.55 9.54
N ARG A 82 6.81 -4.93 10.45
CA ARG A 82 6.46 -5.82 11.56
C ARG A 82 5.38 -5.21 12.45
N HIS A 83 5.49 -3.92 12.74
CA HIS A 83 4.46 -3.19 13.49
C HIS A 83 3.13 -3.15 12.73
N LEU A 84 3.14 -2.83 11.42
CA LEU A 84 1.94 -2.81 10.59
C LEU A 84 1.23 -4.17 10.56
N ARG A 85 1.97 -5.28 10.48
CA ARG A 85 1.44 -6.66 10.54
C ARG A 85 0.75 -6.99 11.87
N ILE A 86 1.29 -6.49 12.98
CA ILE A 86 0.63 -6.67 14.28
C ILE A 86 -0.61 -5.77 14.35
N ALA A 87 -0.50 -4.52 13.91
CA ALA A 87 -1.58 -3.54 13.98
C ALA A 87 -2.77 -3.89 13.07
N GLU A 88 -2.54 -4.52 11.92
CA GLU A 88 -3.62 -4.88 10.98
C GLU A 88 -4.56 -5.93 11.57
N THR A 89 -4.16 -6.65 12.62
CA THR A 89 -5.04 -7.62 13.32
C THR A 89 -5.99 -6.94 14.32
N LYS A 90 -5.64 -5.75 14.80
CA LYS A 90 -6.36 -5.07 15.90
C LYS A 90 -7.38 -4.05 15.40
N LYS A 91 -7.12 -3.43 14.25
CA LYS A 91 -7.86 -2.26 13.75
C LYS A 91 -8.74 -2.58 12.54
N ARG A 92 -9.35 -3.77 12.54
CA ARG A 92 -10.23 -4.23 11.44
C ARG A 92 -11.70 -3.93 11.76
N PRO A 93 -12.49 -3.59 10.73
CA PRO A 93 -13.94 -3.65 10.87
C PRO A 93 -14.40 -5.10 11.08
N SER A 94 -15.63 -5.26 11.60
CA SER A 94 -16.28 -6.58 11.60
C SER A 94 -16.53 -7.04 10.17
N THR A 95 -16.45 -8.34 9.92
CA THR A 95 -16.65 -8.88 8.56
C THR A 95 -18.11 -9.17 8.24
N ASP A 96 -19.01 -8.91 9.19
CA ASP A 96 -20.42 -9.31 9.17
C ASP A 96 -21.36 -8.19 9.66
N PHE A 97 -20.88 -6.94 9.69
CA PHE A 97 -21.68 -5.82 10.16
C PHE A 97 -22.89 -5.51 9.28
N MET A 98 -22.84 -5.86 7.99
CA MET A 98 -24.00 -5.68 7.12
C MET A 98 -25.15 -6.59 7.52
N GLU A 99 -24.83 -7.81 7.98
CA GLU A 99 -25.81 -8.81 8.39
C GLU A 99 -26.24 -8.63 9.85
N LYS A 100 -25.30 -8.25 10.73
CA LYS A 100 -25.53 -8.22 12.19
C LYS A 100 -25.98 -6.87 12.74
N ILE A 101 -25.53 -5.78 12.14
CA ILE A 101 -25.74 -4.42 12.66
C ILE A 101 -26.68 -3.65 11.75
N GLN A 102 -26.41 -3.63 10.45
CA GLN A 102 -27.15 -2.77 9.53
C GLN A 102 -28.54 -3.34 9.21
N LYS A 103 -29.57 -2.49 9.32
CA LYS A 103 -30.97 -2.85 9.01
C LYS A 103 -31.51 -2.18 7.76
N ASP A 104 -30.98 -1.00 7.42
CA ASP A 104 -31.52 -0.14 6.36
C ASP A 104 -30.55 0.05 5.18
N ILE A 105 -29.29 -0.33 5.35
CA ILE A 105 -28.28 -0.32 4.28
C ILE A 105 -27.79 -1.73 3.97
N ASN A 106 -27.18 -1.91 2.81
CA ASN A 106 -26.59 -3.17 2.38
C ASN A 106 -25.24 -2.95 1.70
N ALA A 107 -24.54 -4.04 1.38
CA ALA A 107 -23.24 -4.02 0.71
C ALA A 107 -23.25 -3.18 -0.59
N SER A 108 -24.32 -3.24 -1.39
CA SER A 108 -24.43 -2.47 -2.62
C SER A 108 -24.48 -0.96 -2.36
N MET A 109 -25.20 -0.50 -1.33
CA MET A 109 -25.23 0.92 -0.97
C MET A 109 -23.85 1.41 -0.49
N ARG A 110 -23.12 0.56 0.24
CA ARG A 110 -21.71 0.85 0.60
C ARG A 110 -20.84 0.98 -0.65
N SER A 111 -20.95 0.08 -1.62
CA SER A 111 -20.16 0.16 -2.85
C SER A 111 -20.49 1.42 -3.65
N ILE A 112 -21.76 1.84 -3.72
CA ILE A 112 -22.18 3.10 -4.35
C ILE A 112 -21.55 4.30 -3.64
N LEU A 113 -21.57 4.33 -2.29
CA LEU A 113 -20.92 5.40 -1.54
C LEU A 113 -19.42 5.48 -1.83
N ILE A 114 -18.72 4.33 -1.82
CA ILE A 114 -17.27 4.30 -2.01
C ILE A 114 -16.89 4.70 -3.44
N ASP A 115 -17.66 4.27 -4.45
CA ASP A 115 -17.45 4.68 -5.83
C ASP A 115 -17.56 6.20 -5.98
N TRP A 116 -18.59 6.81 -5.39
CA TRP A 116 -18.72 8.27 -5.36
C TRP A 116 -17.57 8.95 -4.59
N LEU A 117 -17.13 8.39 -3.45
CA LEU A 117 -15.99 8.93 -2.71
C LEU A 117 -14.67 8.86 -3.49
N VAL A 118 -14.52 7.94 -4.44
CA VAL A 118 -13.37 7.93 -5.36
C VAL A 118 -13.40 9.18 -6.26
N GLU A 119 -14.59 9.58 -6.75
CA GLU A 119 -14.75 10.81 -7.52
C GLU A 119 -14.44 12.05 -6.68
N VAL A 120 -14.94 12.10 -5.43
CA VAL A 120 -14.63 13.17 -4.47
C VAL A 120 -13.11 13.28 -4.23
N ALA A 121 -12.44 12.15 -4.06
CA ALA A 121 -10.99 12.12 -3.86
C ALA A 121 -10.23 12.62 -5.11
N GLU A 122 -10.68 12.31 -6.32
CA GLU A 122 -10.08 12.84 -7.55
C GLU A 122 -10.35 14.35 -7.73
N GLU A 123 -11.55 14.82 -7.40
CA GLU A 123 -11.94 16.24 -7.50
C GLU A 123 -11.06 17.12 -6.59
N TYR A 124 -10.90 16.70 -5.33
CA TYR A 124 -10.04 17.39 -4.36
C TYR A 124 -8.56 16.98 -4.42
N ARG A 125 -8.19 16.09 -5.35
CA ARG A 125 -6.82 15.60 -5.55
C ARG A 125 -6.18 15.03 -4.27
N LEU A 126 -6.98 14.34 -3.47
CA LEU A 126 -6.55 13.71 -2.22
C LEU A 126 -5.56 12.57 -2.52
N VAL A 127 -4.61 12.35 -1.61
CA VAL A 127 -3.70 11.22 -1.74
C VAL A 127 -4.48 9.90 -1.56
N PRO A 128 -4.04 8.79 -2.19
CA PRO A 128 -4.75 7.51 -2.08
C PRO A 128 -4.97 7.06 -0.63
N ASP A 129 -3.99 7.29 0.24
CA ASP A 129 -4.03 6.92 1.65
C ASP A 129 -5.25 7.53 2.38
N THR A 130 -5.64 8.76 2.03
CA THR A 130 -6.85 9.42 2.51
C THR A 130 -8.11 8.62 2.17
N LEU A 131 -8.24 8.12 0.93
CA LEU A 131 -9.36 7.28 0.51
C LEU A 131 -9.38 5.95 1.28
N TYR A 132 -8.23 5.28 1.42
CA TYR A 132 -8.17 4.01 2.15
C TYR A 132 -8.52 4.18 3.64
N LEU A 133 -8.07 5.26 4.29
CA LEU A 133 -8.45 5.58 5.66
C LEU A 133 -9.93 5.92 5.77
N THR A 134 -10.48 6.67 4.82
CA THR A 134 -11.92 6.98 4.74
C THR A 134 -12.75 5.69 4.79
N VAL A 135 -12.43 4.72 3.93
CA VAL A 135 -13.15 3.43 3.88
C VAL A 135 -12.97 2.65 5.19
N ASN A 136 -11.76 2.65 5.78
CA ASN A 136 -11.53 2.02 7.09
C ASN A 136 -12.41 2.63 8.19
N TYR A 137 -12.55 3.96 8.21
CA TYR A 137 -13.37 4.65 9.22
C TYR A 137 -14.86 4.36 9.04
N ILE A 138 -15.35 4.39 7.79
CA ILE A 138 -16.73 4.03 7.46
C ILE A 138 -17.02 2.61 7.96
N ASP A 139 -16.21 1.63 7.56
CA ASP A 139 -16.47 0.23 7.88
C ASP A 139 -16.38 -0.05 9.39
N ARG A 140 -15.40 0.56 10.09
CA ARG A 140 -15.30 0.43 11.55
C ARG A 140 -16.50 1.08 12.25
N TYR A 141 -16.96 2.24 11.79
CA TYR A 141 -18.13 2.91 12.35
C TYR A 141 -19.40 2.07 12.15
N LEU A 142 -19.62 1.57 10.93
CA LEU A 142 -20.75 0.68 10.59
C LEU A 142 -20.69 -0.67 11.33
N SER A 143 -19.51 -1.06 11.84
CA SER A 143 -19.34 -2.28 12.63
C SER A 143 -19.98 -2.25 14.01
N GLY A 144 -20.37 -1.08 14.53
CA GLY A 144 -21.06 -1.01 15.82
C GLY A 144 -22.12 0.08 15.91
N ASN A 145 -22.43 0.78 14.82
CA ASN A 145 -23.47 1.78 14.77
C ASN A 145 -24.39 1.50 13.59
N GLU A 146 -25.68 1.32 13.86
CA GLU A 146 -26.70 1.29 12.82
C GLU A 146 -26.80 2.67 12.17
N ILE A 147 -26.85 2.71 10.84
CA ILE A 147 -27.11 3.95 10.12
C ILE A 147 -28.30 3.78 9.19
N ASN A 148 -29.07 4.85 9.07
CA ASN A 148 -30.12 4.96 8.07
C ASN A 148 -29.49 5.36 6.73
N ARG A 149 -30.01 4.83 5.62
CA ARG A 149 -29.52 5.10 4.25
C ARG A 149 -29.42 6.58 3.90
N GLN A 150 -30.32 7.43 4.41
CA GLN A 150 -30.33 8.89 4.20
C GLN A 150 -29.14 9.60 4.89
N ARG A 151 -28.49 8.96 5.87
CA ARG A 151 -27.30 9.49 6.57
C ARG A 151 -26.00 8.83 6.11
N LEU A 152 -26.06 7.86 5.19
CA LEU A 152 -24.88 7.12 4.75
C LEU A 152 -23.88 8.04 4.01
N GLN A 153 -24.36 8.96 3.17
CA GLN A 153 -23.49 9.94 2.51
C GLN A 153 -22.86 10.92 3.52
N LEU A 154 -23.63 11.41 4.50
CA LEU A 154 -23.11 12.22 5.61
C LEU A 154 -21.97 11.52 6.36
N LEU A 155 -22.12 10.23 6.67
CA LEU A 155 -21.05 9.43 7.26
C LEU A 155 -19.82 9.39 6.36
N GLY A 156 -20.01 9.16 5.06
CA GLY A 156 -18.93 9.08 4.08
C GLY A 156 -18.09 10.36 4.02
N VAL A 157 -18.72 11.52 3.83
CA VAL A 157 -18.00 12.81 3.77
C VAL A 157 -17.36 13.18 5.09
N SER A 158 -17.98 12.85 6.23
CA SER A 158 -17.41 13.10 7.54
C SER A 158 -16.17 12.24 7.79
N CYS A 159 -16.20 10.95 7.38
CA CYS A 159 -15.04 10.08 7.44
C CYS A 159 -13.91 10.58 6.52
N MET A 160 -14.25 11.10 5.34
CA MET A 160 -13.25 11.66 4.42
C MET A 160 -12.66 12.96 4.94
N LEU A 161 -13.44 13.84 5.56
CA LEU A 161 -12.96 15.03 6.25
C LEU A 161 -11.94 14.66 7.34
N ILE A 162 -12.25 13.65 8.15
CA ILE A 162 -11.33 13.16 9.19
C ILE A 162 -10.05 12.60 8.57
N ALA A 163 -10.17 11.76 7.53
CA ALA A 163 -9.00 11.19 6.85
C ALA A 163 -8.13 12.28 6.20
N ALA A 164 -8.75 13.29 5.59
CA ALA A 164 -8.03 14.40 4.98
C ALA A 164 -7.30 15.24 6.03
N LYS A 165 -7.94 15.55 7.17
CA LYS A 165 -7.27 16.22 8.30
C LYS A 165 -6.09 15.43 8.85
N TYR A 166 -6.12 14.10 8.70
CA TYR A 166 -5.09 13.21 9.22
C TYR A 166 -3.90 13.06 8.26
N GLU A 167 -4.15 12.96 6.96
CA GLU A 167 -3.15 12.54 5.97
C GLU A 167 -2.70 13.68 5.03
N GLU A 168 -3.56 14.67 4.75
CA GLU A 168 -3.25 15.74 3.81
C GLU A 168 -2.43 16.85 4.45
N ILE A 169 -1.50 17.42 3.68
CA ILE A 169 -0.77 18.63 4.07
C ILE A 169 -1.75 19.81 4.22
N CYS A 170 -2.68 19.91 3.27
CA CYS A 170 -3.72 20.93 3.22
C CYS A 170 -5.07 20.26 3.05
N ALA A 171 -5.71 19.88 4.16
CA ALA A 171 -7.04 19.28 4.13
C ALA A 171 -8.10 20.28 3.62
N PRO A 172 -9.08 19.83 2.81
CA PRO A 172 -10.22 20.65 2.43
C PRO A 172 -11.01 21.12 3.66
N GLN A 173 -11.60 22.31 3.56
CA GLN A 173 -12.44 22.86 4.62
C GLN A 173 -13.79 22.12 4.69
N VAL A 174 -14.47 22.19 5.84
CA VAL A 174 -15.77 21.53 6.01
C VAL A 174 -16.82 22.04 5.02
N GLU A 175 -16.74 23.32 4.63
CA GLU A 175 -17.60 23.93 3.62
C GLU A 175 -17.47 23.26 2.24
N GLU A 176 -16.28 22.75 1.89
CA GLU A 176 -16.07 22.02 0.64
C GLU A 176 -16.82 20.67 0.67
N PHE A 177 -16.79 19.97 1.79
CA PHE A 177 -17.56 18.73 1.98
C PHE A 177 -19.07 18.97 1.98
N CYS A 178 -19.55 20.11 2.52
CA CYS A 178 -20.96 20.50 2.36
C CYS A 178 -21.28 20.74 0.87
N TYR A 179 -20.42 21.49 0.17
CA TYR A 179 -20.61 21.84 -1.23
C TYR A 179 -20.69 20.60 -2.14
N ILE A 180 -19.77 19.63 -2.00
CA ILE A 180 -19.76 18.44 -2.88
C ILE A 180 -20.94 17.50 -2.68
N THR A 181 -21.63 17.62 -1.54
CA THR A 181 -22.91 16.94 -1.30
C THR A 181 -24.10 17.70 -1.87
N ASP A 182 -23.87 18.67 -2.76
CA ASP A 182 -24.87 19.61 -3.28
C ASP A 182 -25.63 20.33 -2.15
N ASN A 183 -24.90 20.64 -1.07
CA ASN A 183 -25.45 21.23 0.16
C ASN A 183 -26.60 20.42 0.78
N THR A 184 -26.63 19.09 0.56
CA THR A 184 -27.58 18.19 1.21
C THR A 184 -27.45 18.24 2.74
N TYR A 185 -26.24 18.48 3.24
CA TYR A 185 -25.96 18.57 4.67
C TYR A 185 -25.36 19.91 5.04
N PHE A 186 -25.76 20.42 6.20
CA PHE A 186 -25.19 21.64 6.77
C PHE A 186 -23.89 21.36 7.51
N LYS A 187 -23.06 22.41 7.68
CA LYS A 187 -21.78 22.34 8.39
C LYS A 187 -21.91 21.70 9.77
N ASP A 188 -22.93 22.07 10.55
CA ASP A 188 -23.12 21.54 11.90
C ASP A 188 -23.44 20.04 11.89
N GLU A 189 -24.11 19.52 10.86
CA GLU A 189 -24.39 18.08 10.71
C GLU A 189 -23.11 17.30 10.39
N VAL A 190 -22.27 17.84 9.52
CA VAL A 190 -20.95 17.24 9.18
C VAL A 190 -20.04 17.24 10.41
N LEU A 191 -19.98 18.36 11.14
CA LEU A 191 -19.17 18.44 12.38
C LEU A 191 -19.70 17.52 13.49
N GLN A 192 -21.02 17.37 13.61
CA GLN A 192 -21.60 16.44 14.58
C GLN A 192 -21.29 14.99 14.22
N MET A 193 -21.43 14.61 12.94
CA MET A 193 -21.06 13.27 12.48
C MET A 193 -19.55 13.02 12.62
N GLU A 194 -18.71 14.00 12.33
CA GLU A 194 -17.26 13.92 12.60
C GLU A 194 -16.99 13.61 14.09
N ALA A 195 -17.63 14.34 15.01
CA ALA A 195 -17.48 14.13 16.45
C ALA A 195 -17.94 12.73 16.87
N ASP A 196 -19.06 12.24 16.32
CA ASP A 196 -19.60 10.91 16.60
C ASP A 196 -18.64 9.81 16.14
N VAL A 197 -18.08 9.94 14.92
CA VAL A 197 -17.09 9.00 14.37
C VAL A 197 -15.82 8.98 15.22
N LEU A 198 -15.25 10.15 15.51
CA LEU A 198 -14.03 10.25 16.33
C LEU A 198 -14.21 9.66 17.72
N LYS A 199 -15.35 9.94 18.36
CA LYS A 199 -15.69 9.41 19.68
C LYS A 199 -15.83 7.88 19.66
N TYR A 200 -16.53 7.34 18.66
CA TYR A 200 -16.72 5.90 18.53
C TYR A 200 -15.38 5.18 18.26
N LEU A 201 -14.56 5.73 17.37
CA LEU A 201 -13.23 5.20 17.06
C LEU A 201 -12.17 5.48 18.13
N LYS A 202 -12.55 6.17 19.23
CA LYS A 202 -11.67 6.56 20.34
C LYS A 202 -10.41 7.29 19.87
N TYR A 203 -10.54 8.09 18.81
CA TYR A 203 -9.45 8.81 18.15
C TYR A 203 -8.31 7.90 17.62
N GLU A 204 -8.55 6.59 17.45
CA GLU A 204 -7.57 5.67 16.84
C GLU A 204 -7.62 5.74 15.31
N MET A 205 -7.12 6.86 14.76
CA MET A 205 -7.18 7.16 13.32
C MET A 205 -6.10 6.45 12.50
N THR A 206 -4.93 6.19 13.08
CA THR A 206 -3.90 5.40 12.38
C THR A 206 -4.36 3.96 12.20
N ALA A 207 -4.58 3.51 10.97
CA ALA A 207 -4.91 2.13 10.66
C ALA A 207 -4.06 1.61 9.49
N PRO A 208 -3.49 0.40 9.57
CA PRO A 208 -2.83 -0.21 8.42
C PRO A 208 -3.84 -0.44 7.28
N THR A 209 -3.54 0.09 6.10
CA THR A 209 -4.36 -0.06 4.90
C THR A 209 -3.64 -0.92 3.86
N VAL A 210 -4.37 -1.34 2.82
CA VAL A 210 -3.79 -2.06 1.68
C VAL A 210 -2.67 -1.22 1.05
N LYS A 211 -2.86 0.11 0.96
CA LYS A 211 -1.87 1.04 0.38
C LYS A 211 -0.56 1.07 1.17
N CYS A 212 -0.61 0.96 2.51
CA CYS A 212 0.59 0.89 3.35
C CYS A 212 1.50 -0.27 2.94
N PHE A 213 0.93 -1.45 2.73
CA PHE A 213 1.68 -2.64 2.35
C PHE A 213 2.10 -2.63 0.88
N LEU A 214 1.21 -2.15 0.01
CA LEU A 214 1.41 -2.17 -1.44
C LEU A 214 2.69 -1.43 -1.86
N ARG A 215 3.03 -0.31 -1.21
CA ARG A 215 4.22 0.49 -1.52
C ARG A 215 5.52 -0.32 -1.51
N ARG A 216 5.77 -1.14 -0.48
CA ARG A 216 6.97 -2.00 -0.41
C ARG A 216 6.85 -3.26 -1.24
N PHE A 217 5.65 -3.82 -1.36
CA PHE A 217 5.45 -5.02 -2.17
C PHE A 217 5.65 -4.76 -3.67
N ILE A 218 5.36 -3.55 -4.16
CA ILE A 218 5.69 -3.13 -5.53
C ILE A 218 7.20 -3.19 -5.76
N ARG A 219 8.02 -2.72 -4.81
CA ARG A 219 9.49 -2.78 -4.96
C ARG A 219 10.02 -4.19 -4.98
N ALA A 220 9.53 -5.03 -4.07
CA ALA A 220 9.83 -6.46 -4.06
C ALA A 220 9.44 -7.15 -5.37
N ALA A 221 8.34 -6.71 -5.99
CA ALA A 221 7.89 -7.23 -7.28
C ALA A 221 8.71 -6.73 -8.48
N GLN A 222 9.32 -5.54 -8.40
CA GLN A 222 10.09 -4.92 -9.48
C GLN A 222 11.51 -5.48 -9.59
N GLY A 223 12.12 -5.94 -8.49
CA GLY A 223 13.52 -6.37 -8.47
C GLY A 223 13.86 -7.48 -9.48
N SER A 224 12.89 -8.29 -9.92
CA SER A 224 13.13 -9.51 -10.71
C SER A 224 12.64 -9.48 -12.16
N ASP A 225 11.99 -8.41 -12.61
CA ASP A 225 11.18 -8.45 -13.84
C ASP A 225 11.48 -7.32 -14.83
N GLU A 226 11.40 -7.67 -16.12
CA GLU A 226 11.47 -6.74 -17.26
C GLU A 226 10.21 -5.84 -17.42
N VAL A 227 9.26 -5.94 -16.48
CA VAL A 227 8.00 -5.20 -16.54
C VAL A 227 8.25 -3.72 -16.25
N PRO A 228 7.69 -2.78 -17.04
CA PRO A 228 7.81 -1.36 -16.74
C PRO A 228 7.27 -1.04 -15.33
N ALA A 229 8.15 -0.56 -14.46
CA ALA A 229 7.88 -0.30 -13.03
C ALA A 229 6.54 0.42 -12.78
N LEU A 230 6.27 1.47 -13.55
CA LEU A 230 5.04 2.26 -13.45
C LEU A 230 3.77 1.48 -13.85
N GLN A 231 3.85 0.58 -14.84
CA GLN A 231 2.68 -0.23 -15.21
C GLN A 231 2.31 -1.19 -14.09
N LEU A 232 3.30 -1.81 -13.45
CA LEU A 232 3.09 -2.69 -12.31
C LEU A 232 2.52 -1.92 -11.11
N GLU A 233 3.08 -0.75 -10.80
CA GLU A 233 2.60 0.10 -9.71
C GLU A 233 1.15 0.54 -9.91
N PHE A 234 0.81 1.07 -11.09
CA PHE A 234 -0.54 1.55 -11.34
C PHE A 234 -1.54 0.39 -11.45
N LEU A 235 -1.16 -0.75 -12.04
CA LEU A 235 -2.05 -1.90 -12.12
C LEU A 235 -2.27 -2.54 -10.75
N GLY A 236 -1.22 -2.67 -9.93
CA GLY A 236 -1.35 -3.12 -8.54
C GLY A 236 -2.22 -2.18 -7.72
N SER A 237 -2.07 -0.86 -7.91
CA SER A 237 -2.92 0.15 -7.25
C SER A 237 -4.37 0.07 -7.72
N TYR A 238 -4.61 -0.13 -9.02
CA TYR A 238 -5.95 -0.34 -9.58
C TYR A 238 -6.63 -1.55 -8.96
N VAL A 239 -5.96 -2.71 -8.95
CA VAL A 239 -6.48 -3.95 -8.37
C VAL A 239 -6.74 -3.80 -6.87
N ALA A 240 -5.85 -3.11 -6.15
CA ALA A 240 -6.05 -2.81 -4.74
C ALA A 240 -7.24 -1.87 -4.51
N GLU A 241 -7.45 -0.86 -5.36
CA GLU A 241 -8.52 0.13 -5.17
C GLU A 241 -9.89 -0.47 -5.49
N ILE A 242 -10.03 -1.30 -6.53
CA ILE A 242 -11.30 -2.02 -6.79
C ILE A 242 -11.70 -2.95 -5.64
N SER A 243 -10.74 -3.39 -4.82
CA SER A 243 -11.04 -4.20 -3.64
C SER A 243 -11.88 -3.45 -2.60
N LEU A 244 -11.80 -2.12 -2.56
CA LEU A 244 -12.54 -1.29 -1.61
C LEU A 244 -14.06 -1.37 -1.84
N LEU A 245 -14.49 -1.58 -3.08
CA LEU A 245 -15.90 -1.69 -3.44
C LEU A 245 -16.53 -2.99 -2.92
N GLU A 246 -15.75 -4.06 -2.79
CA GLU A 246 -16.26 -5.40 -2.52
C GLU A 246 -16.29 -5.71 -1.01
N TYR A 247 -17.49 -5.76 -0.45
CA TYR A 247 -17.69 -6.03 0.99
C TYR A 247 -17.09 -7.37 1.43
N SER A 248 -17.20 -8.40 0.60
CA SER A 248 -16.70 -9.74 0.96
C SER A 248 -15.18 -9.81 1.13
N LEU A 249 -14.42 -8.87 0.54
CA LEU A 249 -12.97 -8.81 0.72
C LEU A 249 -12.54 -8.30 2.09
N LEU A 250 -13.45 -7.78 2.92
CA LEU A 250 -13.15 -7.40 4.31
C LEU A 250 -12.70 -8.58 5.16
N CYS A 251 -12.98 -9.83 4.75
CA CYS A 251 -12.49 -11.02 5.45
C CYS A 251 -10.97 -11.20 5.36
N TYR A 252 -10.32 -10.59 4.36
CA TYR A 252 -8.87 -10.65 4.16
C TYR A 252 -8.15 -9.50 4.88
N ALA A 253 -6.94 -9.77 5.38
CA ALA A 253 -6.10 -8.74 5.97
C ALA A 253 -5.61 -7.76 4.88
N PRO A 254 -5.41 -6.46 5.19
CA PRO A 254 -4.90 -5.48 4.24
C PRO A 254 -3.62 -5.91 3.52
N SER A 255 -2.69 -6.54 4.23
CA SER A 255 -1.47 -7.10 3.65
C SER A 255 -1.73 -8.22 2.64
N LEU A 256 -2.70 -9.11 2.91
CA LEU A 256 -3.05 -10.21 2.02
C LEU A 256 -3.69 -9.70 0.73
N VAL A 257 -4.55 -8.68 0.83
CA VAL A 257 -5.13 -7.99 -0.33
C VAL A 257 -4.02 -7.32 -1.15
N ALA A 258 -3.07 -6.64 -0.51
CA ALA A 258 -1.95 -5.99 -1.21
C ALA A 258 -1.08 -7.03 -1.96
N SER A 259 -0.71 -8.13 -1.31
CA SER A 259 0.04 -9.23 -1.92
C SER A 259 -0.72 -9.85 -3.10
N SER A 260 -2.03 -10.08 -2.94
CA SER A 260 -2.88 -10.64 -3.98
C SER A 260 -3.04 -9.69 -5.17
N ALA A 261 -3.09 -8.38 -4.92
CA ALA A 261 -3.13 -7.36 -5.97
C ALA A 261 -1.83 -7.35 -6.79
N ILE A 262 -0.67 -7.52 -6.15
CA ILE A 262 0.63 -7.64 -6.83
C ILE A 262 0.73 -8.92 -7.65
N PHE A 263 0.31 -10.05 -7.07
CA PHE A 263 0.26 -11.32 -7.80
C PHE A 263 -0.56 -11.17 -9.08
N LEU A 264 -1.78 -10.62 -8.97
CA LEU A 264 -2.68 -10.46 -10.10
C LEU A 264 -2.12 -9.46 -11.13
N ALA A 265 -1.53 -8.34 -10.67
CA ALA A 265 -0.93 -7.36 -11.56
C ALA A 265 0.25 -7.96 -12.37
N LYS A 266 1.14 -8.72 -11.73
CA LYS A 266 2.23 -9.43 -12.43
C LYS A 266 1.68 -10.43 -13.43
N PHE A 267 0.67 -11.22 -13.04
CA PHE A 267 0.01 -12.16 -13.94
C PHE A 267 -0.59 -11.47 -15.18
N ILE A 268 -1.30 -10.36 -15.01
CA ILE A 268 -1.90 -9.62 -16.13
C ILE A 268 -0.82 -9.04 -17.06
N LEU A 269 0.31 -8.58 -16.52
CA LEU A 269 1.39 -8.00 -17.31
C LEU A 269 2.25 -9.06 -18.01
N GLN A 270 2.43 -10.24 -17.39
CA GLN A 270 3.20 -11.36 -17.93
C GLN A 270 2.50 -12.70 -17.68
N PRO A 271 1.42 -13.02 -18.42
CA PRO A 271 0.62 -14.23 -18.16
C PRO A 271 1.37 -15.57 -18.29
N ALA A 272 2.50 -15.57 -18.99
CA ALA A 272 3.32 -16.76 -19.21
C ALA A 272 4.41 -16.98 -18.14
N LYS A 273 4.63 -16.01 -17.24
CA LYS A 273 5.63 -16.08 -16.16
C LYS A 273 4.93 -16.30 -14.82
N ARG A 274 5.54 -17.10 -13.93
CA ARG A 274 5.05 -17.23 -12.55
C ARG A 274 5.12 -15.87 -11.86
N PRO A 275 4.02 -15.36 -11.28
CA PRO A 275 3.98 -14.03 -10.69
C PRO A 275 4.61 -13.96 -9.29
N TRP A 276 4.98 -15.08 -8.68
CA TRP A 276 5.52 -15.14 -7.32
C TRP A 276 6.95 -15.71 -7.32
N ASN A 277 7.85 -15.03 -6.61
CA ASN A 277 9.27 -15.34 -6.51
C ASN A 277 9.73 -15.32 -5.03
N ALA A 278 10.98 -15.70 -4.76
CA ALA A 278 11.53 -15.76 -3.40
C ALA A 278 11.56 -14.38 -2.70
N THR A 279 11.78 -13.30 -3.44
CA THR A 279 11.76 -11.93 -2.91
C THR A 279 10.37 -11.54 -2.40
N LEU A 280 9.31 -11.82 -3.16
CA LEU A 280 7.94 -11.57 -2.74
C LEU A 280 7.55 -12.43 -1.54
N ASP A 281 7.90 -13.71 -1.55
CA ASP A 281 7.72 -14.60 -0.41
C ASP A 281 8.40 -14.04 0.86
N HIS A 282 9.65 -13.56 0.75
CA HIS A 282 10.38 -12.96 1.86
C HIS A 282 9.69 -11.70 2.43
N TYR A 283 9.42 -10.69 1.58
CA TYR A 283 8.92 -9.40 2.05
C TYR A 283 7.43 -9.40 2.40
N THR A 284 6.64 -10.31 1.81
CA THR A 284 5.22 -10.43 2.12
C THR A 284 4.94 -11.52 3.14
N SER A 285 5.87 -12.43 3.42
CA SER A 285 5.65 -13.59 4.28
C SER A 285 4.43 -14.45 3.87
N TYR A 286 4.03 -14.39 2.59
CA TYR A 286 2.95 -15.19 2.02
C TYR A 286 3.47 -16.08 0.89
N LYS A 287 2.98 -17.31 0.88
CA LYS A 287 3.17 -18.26 -0.21
C LYS A 287 2.09 -18.07 -1.28
N PRO A 288 2.31 -18.53 -2.53
CA PRO A 288 1.29 -18.50 -3.56
C PRO A 288 -0.02 -19.18 -3.13
N SER A 289 0.08 -20.29 -2.38
CA SER A 289 -1.08 -21.02 -1.86
C SER A 289 -1.95 -20.17 -0.93
N ASP A 290 -1.33 -19.36 -0.05
CA ASP A 290 -2.01 -18.45 0.88
C ASP A 290 -2.84 -17.37 0.16
N LEU A 291 -2.42 -16.97 -1.05
CA LEU A 291 -3.05 -15.90 -1.82
C LEU A 291 -4.23 -16.37 -2.66
N SER A 292 -4.41 -17.68 -2.84
CA SER A 292 -5.23 -18.23 -3.92
C SER A 292 -6.66 -17.69 -3.94
N ASP A 293 -7.34 -17.70 -2.80
CA ASP A 293 -8.75 -17.30 -2.72
C ASP A 293 -8.93 -15.79 -2.91
N CYS A 294 -8.04 -14.98 -2.32
CA CYS A 294 -8.07 -13.52 -2.46
C CYS A 294 -7.74 -13.09 -3.90
N VAL A 295 -6.73 -13.71 -4.53
CA VAL A 295 -6.40 -13.49 -5.95
C VAL A 295 -7.56 -13.84 -6.87
N LYS A 296 -8.22 -14.98 -6.66
CA LYS A 296 -9.40 -15.38 -7.44
C LYS A 296 -10.55 -14.40 -7.28
N ALA A 297 -10.77 -13.89 -6.07
CA ALA A 297 -11.79 -12.87 -5.82
C ALA A 297 -11.47 -11.55 -6.55
N LEU A 298 -10.24 -11.06 -6.45
CA LEU A 298 -9.78 -9.87 -7.17
C LEU A 298 -9.82 -10.04 -8.69
N HIS A 299 -9.47 -11.23 -9.18
CA HIS A 299 -9.52 -11.56 -10.62
C HIS A 299 -10.94 -11.48 -11.16
N ARG A 300 -11.92 -12.04 -10.44
CA ARG A 300 -13.34 -11.90 -10.78
C ARG A 300 -13.76 -10.44 -10.83
N LEU A 301 -13.41 -9.64 -9.81
CA LEU A 301 -13.72 -8.20 -9.79
C LEU A 301 -13.11 -7.45 -10.98
N PHE A 302 -11.85 -7.74 -11.31
CA PHE A 302 -11.18 -7.13 -12.46
C PHE A 302 -11.92 -7.46 -13.76
N CYS A 303 -12.31 -8.72 -13.97
CA CYS A 303 -13.03 -9.15 -15.17
C CYS A 303 -14.44 -8.56 -15.26
N THR A 304 -15.18 -8.48 -14.14
CA THR A 304 -16.57 -7.97 -14.13
C THR A 304 -16.66 -6.45 -14.11
N SER A 305 -15.61 -5.75 -13.68
CA SER A 305 -15.48 -4.28 -13.69
C SER A 305 -15.84 -3.66 -15.05
N SER A 306 -15.72 -4.42 -16.15
CA SER A 306 -16.09 -3.93 -17.47
C SER A 306 -17.59 -3.72 -17.71
N GLY A 307 -18.46 -4.34 -16.90
CA GLY A 307 -19.92 -4.26 -17.01
C GLY A 307 -20.63 -3.82 -15.72
N ASN A 308 -19.90 -3.36 -14.70
CA ASN A 308 -20.47 -2.87 -13.45
C ASN A 308 -20.94 -1.41 -13.57
N ASN A 309 -22.00 -1.06 -12.83
CA ASN A 309 -22.56 0.29 -12.77
C ASN A 309 -21.78 1.27 -11.86
N LEU A 310 -20.58 0.88 -11.40
CA LEU A 310 -19.72 1.67 -10.50
C LEU A 310 -18.40 1.98 -11.23
N PRO A 311 -18.34 3.07 -12.02
CA PRO A 311 -17.26 3.28 -12.98
C PRO A 311 -16.05 4.03 -12.42
N ALA A 312 -16.16 4.73 -11.28
CA ALA A 312 -15.22 5.78 -10.89
C ALA A 312 -13.76 5.30 -10.86
N ILE A 313 -13.50 4.16 -10.21
CA ILE A 313 -12.14 3.59 -10.13
C ILE A 313 -11.64 3.17 -11.51
N ARG A 314 -12.49 2.53 -12.31
CA ARG A 314 -12.09 2.06 -13.65
C ARG A 314 -11.80 3.24 -14.57
N GLU A 315 -12.60 4.30 -14.51
CA GLU A 315 -12.43 5.52 -15.29
C GLU A 315 -11.16 6.26 -14.89
N LYS A 316 -10.91 6.41 -13.58
CA LYS A 316 -9.66 6.92 -13.02
C LYS A 316 -8.46 6.21 -13.63
N TYR A 317 -8.34 4.89 -13.45
CA TYR A 317 -7.20 4.11 -13.94
C TYR A 317 -7.21 3.83 -15.47
N SER A 318 -8.25 4.29 -16.17
CA SER A 318 -8.33 4.32 -17.63
C SER A 318 -7.72 5.58 -18.24
N GLN A 319 -7.28 6.54 -17.42
CA GLN A 319 -6.64 7.77 -17.90
C GLN A 319 -5.17 7.53 -18.29
N HIS A 320 -4.64 8.37 -19.18
CA HIS A 320 -3.23 8.32 -19.61
C HIS A 320 -2.25 8.46 -18.43
N LYS A 321 -2.59 9.26 -17.42
CA LYS A 321 -1.75 9.46 -16.22
C LYS A 321 -1.46 8.15 -15.47
N TYR A 322 -2.37 7.18 -15.54
CA TYR A 322 -2.22 5.83 -14.99
C TYR A 322 -1.89 4.76 -16.04
N LYS A 323 -1.36 5.15 -17.21
CA LYS A 323 -0.93 4.23 -18.28
C LYS A 323 -2.02 3.27 -18.77
N PHE A 324 -3.30 3.68 -18.67
CA PHE A 324 -4.46 2.90 -19.14
C PHE A 324 -4.53 1.49 -18.54
N VAL A 325 -4.02 1.27 -17.33
CA VAL A 325 -3.92 -0.08 -16.74
C VAL A 325 -5.27 -0.77 -16.57
N ALA A 326 -6.35 -0.01 -16.36
CA ALA A 326 -7.71 -0.57 -16.28
C ALA A 326 -8.25 -1.08 -17.64
N LYS A 327 -7.58 -0.77 -18.75
CA LYS A 327 -7.91 -1.25 -20.11
C LYS A 327 -7.06 -2.45 -20.55
N LYS A 328 -6.16 -2.95 -19.69
CA LYS A 328 -5.33 -4.11 -19.99
C LYS A 328 -6.21 -5.37 -20.11
N TYR A 329 -5.85 -6.22 -21.06
CA TYR A 329 -6.47 -7.53 -21.19
C TYR A 329 -6.10 -8.40 -19.97
N CYS A 330 -7.12 -8.95 -19.30
CA CYS A 330 -6.94 -9.94 -18.26
C CYS A 330 -7.33 -11.32 -18.79
N PRO A 331 -6.43 -12.32 -18.75
CA PRO A 331 -6.77 -13.70 -19.11
C PRO A 331 -7.98 -14.21 -18.31
N ALA A 332 -8.83 -15.02 -18.94
CA ALA A 332 -10.08 -15.49 -18.34
C ALA A 332 -9.90 -16.41 -17.14
N SER A 333 -8.73 -17.00 -16.97
CA SER A 333 -8.40 -17.90 -15.88
C SER A 333 -6.91 -17.82 -15.53
N ILE A 334 -6.59 -18.02 -14.26
CA ILE A 334 -5.22 -18.10 -13.75
C ILE A 334 -4.85 -19.59 -13.66
N PRO A 335 -3.71 -20.03 -14.22
CA PRO A 335 -3.27 -21.42 -14.11
C PRO A 335 -3.13 -21.87 -12.66
N ALA A 336 -3.64 -23.05 -12.32
CA ALA A 336 -3.67 -23.54 -10.94
C ALA A 336 -2.25 -23.78 -10.38
N GLU A 337 -1.31 -24.15 -11.26
CA GLU A 337 0.10 -24.32 -10.95
C GLU A 337 0.78 -23.04 -10.44
N TYR A 338 0.22 -21.85 -10.70
CA TYR A 338 0.78 -20.60 -10.20
C TYR A 338 0.50 -20.38 -8.71
N PHE A 339 -0.40 -21.18 -8.12
CA PHE A 339 -0.67 -21.18 -6.68
C PHE A 339 0.04 -22.33 -5.94
N GLN A 340 0.82 -23.15 -6.66
CA GLN A 340 1.59 -24.21 -6.02
C GLN A 340 2.88 -23.66 -5.43
N ASP A 341 3.12 -24.01 -4.16
CA ASP A 341 4.34 -23.64 -3.47
C ASP A 341 5.52 -24.37 -4.12
N VAL A 342 6.50 -23.60 -4.59
CA VAL A 342 7.75 -24.17 -5.10
C VAL A 342 8.55 -24.61 -3.89
N GLY A 343 8.66 -25.92 -3.69
CA GLY A 343 9.49 -26.49 -2.63
C GLY A 343 10.94 -26.03 -2.77
N LYS A 344 11.57 -25.72 -1.63
CA LYS A 344 13.02 -25.51 -1.53
C LYS A 344 13.78 -26.83 -1.65
#